data_AF-A0A924MIX7-F1
#
_entry.id   AF-A0A924MIX7-F1
#
_cell.length_a   1.000
_cell.length_b   1.000
_cell.length_c   1.000
_cell.angle_alpha   90.00
_cell.angle_beta   90.00
_cell.angle_gamma   90.00
#
_symmetry.space_group_name_H-M   'P 1'
#
loop_
_entity.id
_entity.type
_entity.pdbx_description
1 polymer ?
#
loop_
_entity_poly.entity_id
_entity_poly.type
_entity_poly.pdbx_seq_one_letter_code
_entity_poly.pdbx_strand_id
1 'polypeptide(L)'
;MTNAYKITEHQYDMIVVGAGGAGLRATLGLAAKGLRTACLTKVFPARSHTVAAQGGISAALGNMGEDDWRYHFFDTVKGSDWLGDQDAIEYMCREAIPAIIELEHYGVPFSRTEEGKIYQRPFGGMTTRYGEGPPAQRTCAAADRTGHAILHTLYQQSLKHDAQFFIEYFALDLIMDSEGACRGVLALDMSDGTLHLFRAHGTVMATGGYGRAYFSATSAHTCTGDGGGMALRAGLPLQDMEFVQFHPTGIYGAGCLITEGVRGEGGMLRNSSGERFMERYAPSVKDLAPRDMVSRALTIEIREGRGVGPKKDH
;
A
#
# COMPACT_ATOMS: atom_id res chain seq x y z
N MET A 1 -15.09 -38.29 11.87
CA MET A 1 -15.19 -37.16 10.92
C MET A 1 -15.26 -37.75 9.52
N THR A 2 -16.20 -37.31 8.69
CA THR A 2 -16.34 -37.79 7.31
C THR A 2 -15.12 -37.35 6.48
N ASN A 3 -14.55 -38.27 5.70
CA ASN A 3 -13.34 -38.12 4.88
C ASN A 3 -13.59 -37.24 3.62
N ALA A 4 -14.44 -36.21 3.73
CA ALA A 4 -14.97 -35.46 2.59
C ALA A 4 -13.89 -34.64 1.85
N TYR A 5 -12.81 -34.26 2.55
CA TYR A 5 -11.69 -33.51 1.99
C TYR A 5 -10.36 -34.14 2.40
N LYS A 6 -9.47 -34.32 1.44
CA LYS A 6 -8.07 -34.67 1.69
C LYS A 6 -7.35 -33.44 2.24
N ILE A 7 -6.67 -33.60 3.38
CA ILE A 7 -5.83 -32.56 3.97
C ILE A 7 -4.36 -32.94 3.77
N THR A 8 -3.60 -32.06 3.12
CA THR A 8 -2.14 -32.18 2.99
C THR A 8 -1.47 -31.30 4.04
N GLU A 9 -0.59 -31.87 4.85
CA GLU A 9 0.13 -31.13 5.89
C GLU A 9 1.50 -30.67 5.42
N HIS A 10 1.88 -29.46 5.82
CA HIS A 10 3.18 -28.86 5.54
C HIS A 10 3.78 -28.25 6.81
N GLN A 11 5.11 -28.26 6.91
CA GLN A 11 5.86 -27.69 8.02
C GLN A 11 6.93 -26.73 7.51
N TYR A 12 6.94 -25.52 8.06
CA TYR A 12 7.86 -24.42 7.73
C TYR A 12 8.31 -23.70 9.00
N ASP A 13 9.39 -22.93 8.92
CA ASP A 13 9.77 -22.03 10.01
C ASP A 13 8.80 -20.86 10.07
N MET A 14 8.48 -20.31 8.89
CA MET A 14 7.64 -19.13 8.72
C MET A 14 6.63 -19.31 7.58
N ILE A 15 5.41 -18.81 7.80
CA ILE A 15 4.39 -18.66 6.77
C ILE A 15 4.17 -17.17 6.52
N VAL A 16 4.07 -16.77 5.25
CA VAL A 16 3.65 -15.43 4.83
C VAL A 16 2.38 -15.58 4.01
N VAL A 17 1.29 -14.93 4.44
CA VAL A 17 0.00 -14.96 3.72
C VAL A 17 -0.18 -13.64 2.96
N GLY A 18 -0.03 -13.72 1.65
CA GLY A 18 -0.09 -12.61 0.71
C GLY A 18 1.25 -12.36 0.04
N ALA A 19 1.23 -12.12 -1.28
CA ALA A 19 2.43 -11.86 -2.09
C ALA A 19 2.37 -10.49 -2.79
N GLY A 20 1.87 -9.47 -2.07
CA GLY A 20 2.05 -8.06 -2.44
C GLY A 20 3.45 -7.55 -2.04
N GLY A 21 3.68 -6.23 -2.12
CA GLY A 21 5.00 -5.65 -1.78
C GLY A 21 5.49 -6.04 -0.38
N ALA A 22 4.63 -5.91 0.65
CA ALA A 22 4.96 -6.29 2.02
C ALA A 22 5.25 -7.81 2.15
N GLY A 23 4.37 -8.65 1.60
CA GLY A 23 4.50 -10.09 1.65
C GLY A 23 5.76 -10.60 0.95
N LEU A 24 6.06 -10.09 -0.25
CA LEU A 24 7.29 -10.44 -0.96
C LEU A 24 8.55 -9.95 -0.22
N ARG A 25 8.55 -8.73 0.32
CA ARG A 25 9.71 -8.23 1.09
C ARG A 25 9.94 -9.04 2.37
N ALA A 26 8.88 -9.47 3.05
CA ALA A 26 8.96 -10.35 4.21
C ALA A 26 9.50 -11.73 3.81
N THR A 27 8.91 -12.36 2.77
CA THR A 27 9.35 -13.65 2.23
C THR A 27 10.83 -13.62 1.83
N LEU A 28 11.25 -12.60 1.08
CA LEU A 28 12.64 -12.37 0.70
C LEU A 28 13.55 -12.26 1.92
N GLY A 29 13.19 -11.43 2.90
CA GLY A 29 14.00 -11.21 4.10
C GLY A 29 14.15 -12.46 4.98
N LEU A 30 13.08 -13.25 5.11
CA LEU A 30 13.09 -14.50 5.87
C LEU A 30 13.92 -15.58 5.15
N ALA A 31 13.71 -15.76 3.84
CA ALA A 31 14.46 -16.72 3.05
C ALA A 31 15.95 -16.36 2.93
N ALA A 32 16.28 -15.07 2.80
CA ALA A 32 17.67 -14.60 2.79
C ALA A 32 18.41 -14.86 4.12
N LYS A 33 17.68 -15.01 5.23
CA LYS A 33 18.21 -15.42 6.54
C LYS A 33 18.27 -16.94 6.72
N GLY A 34 17.91 -17.73 5.69
CA GLY A 34 17.95 -19.19 5.71
C GLY A 34 16.75 -19.85 6.39
N LEU A 35 15.69 -19.09 6.69
CA LEU A 35 14.46 -19.67 7.27
C LEU A 35 13.63 -20.33 6.17
N ARG A 36 13.19 -21.58 6.41
CA ARG A 36 12.30 -22.31 5.51
C ARG A 36 10.94 -21.62 5.48
N THR A 37 10.69 -20.84 4.42
CA THR A 37 9.57 -19.91 4.34
C THR A 37 8.58 -20.33 3.25
N ALA A 38 7.29 -20.43 3.62
CA ALA A 38 6.19 -20.60 2.68
C ALA A 38 5.46 -19.27 2.45
N CYS A 39 5.31 -18.85 1.20
CA CYS A 39 4.51 -17.70 0.81
C CYS A 39 3.24 -18.16 0.10
N LEU A 40 2.10 -18.02 0.76
CA LEU A 40 0.77 -18.35 0.22
C LEU A 40 0.16 -17.12 -0.43
N THR A 41 -0.42 -17.27 -1.60
CA THR A 41 -1.10 -16.15 -2.26
C THR A 41 -2.27 -16.63 -3.12
N LYS A 42 -3.42 -15.96 -2.98
CA LYS A 42 -4.64 -16.29 -3.74
C LYS A 42 -4.61 -15.84 -5.20
N VAL A 43 -3.58 -15.11 -5.61
CA VAL A 43 -3.32 -14.74 -7.00
C VAL A 43 -1.83 -14.90 -7.28
N PHE A 44 -1.45 -15.04 -8.55
CA PHE A 44 -0.05 -14.92 -8.93
C PHE A 44 0.56 -13.62 -8.36
N PRO A 45 1.77 -13.64 -7.74
CA PRO A 45 2.32 -12.48 -7.01
C PRO A 45 2.25 -11.15 -7.74
N ALA A 46 2.59 -11.11 -9.04
CA ALA A 46 2.54 -9.89 -9.86
C ALA A 46 1.12 -9.37 -10.16
N ARG A 47 0.07 -10.08 -9.73
CA ARG A 47 -1.34 -9.66 -9.81
C ARG A 47 -1.85 -9.04 -8.50
N SER A 48 -1.02 -9.02 -7.46
CA SER A 48 -1.32 -8.33 -6.20
C SER A 48 -1.55 -6.83 -6.43
N HIS A 49 -2.43 -6.20 -5.65
CA HIS A 49 -2.84 -4.82 -5.89
C HIS A 49 -1.70 -3.79 -5.81
N THR A 50 -0.59 -4.11 -5.12
CA THR A 50 0.65 -3.30 -5.17
C THR A 50 1.07 -2.96 -6.60
N VAL A 51 0.81 -3.83 -7.59
CA VAL A 51 1.16 -3.59 -9.01
C VAL A 51 0.50 -2.33 -9.57
N ALA A 52 -0.65 -1.93 -9.02
CA ALA A 52 -1.43 -0.79 -9.47
C ALA A 52 -1.03 0.53 -8.78
N ALA A 53 -0.07 0.52 -7.84
CA ALA A 53 0.42 1.75 -7.23
C ALA A 53 1.23 2.56 -8.24
N GLN A 54 0.97 3.87 -8.32
CA GLN A 54 1.47 4.74 -9.38
C GLN A 54 2.52 5.73 -8.87
N GLY A 55 2.08 6.68 -8.03
CA GLY A 55 2.78 7.94 -7.76
C GLY A 55 4.21 7.85 -7.22
N GLY A 56 4.51 6.83 -6.40
CA GLY A 56 5.86 6.62 -5.87
C GLY A 56 5.87 6.09 -4.45
N ILE A 57 7.03 6.19 -3.83
CA ILE A 57 7.31 5.82 -2.44
C ILE A 57 8.19 6.89 -1.79
N SER A 58 7.86 7.32 -0.58
CA SER A 58 8.47 8.49 0.04
C SER A 58 9.72 8.16 0.85
N ALA A 59 10.82 8.86 0.58
CA ALA A 59 12.04 8.82 1.39
C ALA A 59 12.80 10.14 1.29
N ALA A 60 13.33 10.63 2.42
CA ALA A 60 14.07 11.89 2.48
C ALA A 60 15.51 11.73 1.96
N LEU A 61 15.66 11.37 0.68
CA LEU A 61 16.97 11.20 0.02
C LEU A 61 17.68 12.53 -0.25
N GLY A 62 16.94 13.63 -0.35
CA GLY A 62 17.49 14.94 -0.68
C GLY A 62 18.03 15.07 -2.11
N ASN A 63 17.56 14.25 -3.06
CA ASN A 63 18.06 14.29 -4.44
C ASN A 63 17.52 15.47 -5.27
N MET A 64 16.46 16.13 -4.78
CA MET A 64 15.78 17.25 -5.46
C MET A 64 15.80 18.55 -4.65
N GLY A 65 16.57 18.58 -3.55
CA GLY A 65 16.65 19.72 -2.63
C GLY A 65 16.94 19.27 -1.19
N GLU A 66 17.08 20.24 -0.28
CA GLU A 66 17.25 19.99 1.16
C GLU A 66 16.05 19.17 1.68
N ASP A 67 16.34 18.05 2.34
CA ASP A 67 15.32 17.25 3.04
C ASP A 67 15.90 16.63 4.30
N ASP A 68 15.02 16.21 5.20
CA ASP A 68 15.36 15.56 6.45
C ASP A 68 14.26 14.55 6.81
N TRP A 69 14.64 13.36 7.28
CA TRP A 69 13.66 12.35 7.68
C TRP A 69 12.74 12.84 8.81
N ARG A 70 13.19 13.81 9.62
CA ARG A 70 12.38 14.47 10.67
C ARG A 70 11.29 15.37 10.10
N TYR A 71 11.48 15.94 8.91
CA TYR A 71 10.42 16.66 8.20
C TYR A 71 9.37 15.68 7.69
N HIS A 72 9.80 14.54 7.14
CA HIS A 72 8.90 13.45 6.74
C HIS A 72 8.13 12.88 7.95
N PHE A 73 8.78 12.71 9.09
CA PHE A 73 8.15 12.33 10.36
C PHE A 73 7.07 13.33 10.76
N PHE A 74 7.38 14.63 10.79
CA PHE A 74 6.43 15.68 11.13
C PHE A 74 5.20 15.68 10.20
N ASP A 75 5.42 15.62 8.89
CA ASP A 75 4.33 15.57 7.90
C ASP A 75 3.44 14.34 8.10
N THR A 76 4.05 13.19 8.46
CA THR A 76 3.31 11.94 8.69
C THR A 76 2.49 12.00 9.98
N VAL A 77 3.06 12.49 11.08
CA VAL A 77 2.32 12.67 12.35
C VAL A 77 1.15 13.63 12.15
N LYS A 78 1.40 14.79 11.54
CA LYS A 78 0.35 15.77 11.22
C LYS A 78 -0.68 15.20 10.25
N GLY A 79 -0.25 14.49 9.22
CA GLY A 79 -1.13 13.88 8.23
C GLY A 79 -2.00 12.74 8.77
N SER A 80 -1.55 12.09 9.85
CA SER A 80 -2.34 11.11 10.61
C SER A 80 -3.36 11.75 11.57
N ASP A 81 -3.45 13.08 11.60
CA ASP A 81 -4.26 13.84 12.55
C ASP A 81 -3.96 13.46 14.01
N TRP A 82 -2.66 13.26 14.31
CA TRP A 82 -2.12 12.83 15.61
C TRP A 82 -2.62 11.49 16.15
N LEU A 83 -3.36 10.70 15.34
CA LEU A 83 -3.77 9.36 15.71
C LEU A 83 -2.65 8.32 15.53
N GLY A 84 -1.68 8.59 14.64
CA GLY A 84 -0.61 7.65 14.34
C GLY A 84 0.41 7.51 15.47
N ASP A 85 0.79 6.26 15.77
CA ASP A 85 1.81 5.93 16.75
C ASP A 85 3.18 6.45 16.32
N GLN A 86 3.72 7.40 17.10
CA GLN A 86 4.89 8.16 16.69
C GLN A 86 6.18 7.33 16.70
N ASP A 87 6.29 6.29 17.52
CA ASP A 87 7.42 5.37 17.51
C ASP A 87 7.50 4.56 16.19
N ALA A 88 6.36 4.08 15.70
CA ALA A 88 6.24 3.41 14.41
C ALA A 88 6.51 4.38 13.24
N ILE A 89 5.98 5.61 13.30
CA ILE A 89 6.22 6.64 12.29
C ILE A 89 7.71 7.04 12.26
N GLU A 90 8.35 7.21 13.43
CA GLU A 90 9.78 7.50 13.53
C GLU A 90 10.61 6.43 12.85
N TYR A 91 10.35 5.15 13.17
CA TYR A 91 11.01 4.01 12.55
C TYR A 91 10.82 4.04 11.02
N MET A 92 9.58 4.17 10.55
CA MET A 92 9.27 4.19 9.12
C MET A 92 10.01 5.32 8.39
N CYS A 93 9.95 6.55 8.90
CA CYS A 93 10.55 7.71 8.23
C CYS A 93 12.08 7.66 8.23
N ARG A 94 12.69 7.17 9.31
CA ARG A 94 14.15 6.99 9.41
C ARG A 94 14.65 5.87 8.51
N GLU A 95 13.96 4.72 8.50
CA GLU A 95 14.34 3.55 7.70
C GLU A 95 13.94 3.66 6.22
N ALA A 96 13.13 4.66 5.84
CA ALA A 96 12.75 4.89 4.44
C ALA A 96 13.98 5.09 3.54
N ILE A 97 15.01 5.80 4.00
CA ILE A 97 16.23 6.05 3.22
C ILE A 97 16.94 4.73 2.87
N PRO A 98 17.42 3.91 3.84
CA PRO A 98 18.08 2.65 3.51
C PRO A 98 17.16 1.67 2.77
N ALA A 99 15.85 1.66 3.05
CA ALA A 99 14.90 0.80 2.34
C ALA A 99 14.78 1.14 0.84
N ILE A 100 14.76 2.43 0.47
CA ILE A 100 14.72 2.84 -0.95
C ILE A 100 16.04 2.50 -1.66
N ILE A 101 17.18 2.72 -0.99
CA ILE A 101 18.48 2.35 -1.55
C ILE A 101 18.58 0.83 -1.75
N GLU A 102 18.05 0.03 -0.82
CA GLU A 102 17.97 -1.44 -0.98
C GLU A 102 17.14 -1.82 -2.22
N LEU A 103 15.97 -1.20 -2.42
CA LEU A 103 15.16 -1.43 -3.61
C LEU A 103 15.88 -1.05 -4.91
N GLU A 104 16.63 0.06 -4.91
CA GLU A 104 17.44 0.46 -6.06
C GLU A 104 18.55 -0.57 -6.35
N HIS A 105 19.27 -1.04 -5.33
CA HIS A 105 20.28 -2.10 -5.48
C HIS A 105 19.68 -3.46 -5.89
N TYR A 106 18.43 -3.73 -5.53
CA TYR A 106 17.67 -4.87 -6.07
C TYR A 106 17.28 -4.70 -7.54
N GLY A 107 17.49 -3.52 -8.12
CA GLY A 107 17.24 -3.23 -9.52
C GLY A 107 15.85 -2.67 -9.79
N VAL A 108 15.21 -2.01 -8.82
CA VAL A 108 14.00 -1.21 -9.11
C VAL A 108 14.41 -0.07 -10.07
N PRO A 109 13.79 0.01 -11.27
CA PRO A 109 14.15 1.01 -12.28
C PRO A 109 13.54 2.39 -11.95
N PHE A 110 14.00 3.02 -10.87
CA PHE A 110 13.62 4.39 -10.56
C PHE A 110 14.02 5.34 -11.70
N SER A 111 13.17 6.32 -11.98
CA SER A 111 13.49 7.45 -12.84
C SER A 111 14.70 8.20 -12.28
N ARG A 112 15.44 8.90 -13.13
CA ARG A 112 16.73 9.51 -12.77
C ARG A 112 16.71 11.03 -12.91
N THR A 113 17.47 11.69 -12.04
CA THR A 113 17.86 13.09 -12.22
C THR A 113 18.97 13.20 -13.27
N GLU A 114 19.33 14.42 -13.68
CA GLU A 114 20.49 14.66 -14.57
C GLU A 114 21.81 14.15 -13.98
N GLU A 115 21.92 14.11 -12.64
CA GLU A 115 23.08 13.60 -11.91
C GLU A 115 23.08 12.05 -11.78
N GLY A 116 22.10 11.35 -12.36
CA GLY A 116 21.96 9.90 -12.25
C GLY A 116 21.42 9.39 -10.91
N LYS A 117 20.98 10.29 -10.02
CA LYS A 117 20.33 9.93 -8.74
C LYS A 117 18.86 9.56 -8.95
N ILE A 118 18.24 8.95 -7.93
CA ILE A 118 16.80 8.65 -7.95
C ILE A 118 16.01 9.96 -8.03
N TYR A 119 15.18 10.10 -9.06
CA TYR A 119 14.24 11.21 -9.21
C TYR A 119 13.15 11.16 -8.12
N GLN A 120 12.81 12.35 -7.60
CA GLN A 120 11.76 12.53 -6.61
C GLN A 120 10.81 13.64 -7.07
N ARG A 121 9.52 13.54 -6.73
CA ARG A 121 8.49 14.51 -7.12
C ARG A 121 7.71 15.07 -5.93
N PRO A 122 7.02 16.21 -6.08
CA PRO A 122 6.05 16.67 -5.09
C PRO A 122 4.88 15.69 -4.91
N PHE A 123 4.31 15.64 -3.72
CA PHE A 123 3.13 14.84 -3.41
C PHE A 123 2.31 15.49 -2.28
N GLY A 124 1.08 15.04 -2.07
CA GLY A 124 0.16 15.68 -1.13
C GLY A 124 0.68 15.65 0.31
N GLY A 125 0.56 16.78 1.02
CA GLY A 125 0.88 16.88 2.45
C GLY A 125 2.36 16.85 2.80
N MET A 126 3.28 16.99 1.84
CA MET A 126 4.72 16.93 2.07
C MET A 126 5.36 18.32 2.06
N THR A 127 6.04 18.68 3.15
CA THR A 127 6.65 19.99 3.37
C THR A 127 8.09 19.87 3.87
N THR A 128 8.88 20.93 3.71
CA THR A 128 10.21 21.04 4.34
C THR A 128 10.12 21.90 5.59
N ARG A 129 11.12 21.80 6.49
CA ARG A 129 11.24 22.64 7.70
C ARG A 129 9.96 22.68 8.55
N TYR A 130 9.43 21.50 8.88
CA TYR A 130 8.26 21.35 9.77
C TYR A 130 7.02 22.16 9.32
N GLY A 131 6.78 22.27 8.01
CA GLY A 131 5.65 23.01 7.45
C GLY A 131 5.91 24.48 7.15
N GLU A 132 7.08 25.03 7.50
CA GLU A 132 7.44 26.42 7.24
C GLU A 132 8.16 26.61 5.88
N GLY A 133 8.68 25.52 5.32
CA GLY A 133 9.38 25.54 4.03
C GLY A 133 8.48 25.26 2.82
N PRO A 134 9.03 25.30 1.60
CA PRO A 134 8.31 24.94 0.39
C PRO A 134 7.86 23.46 0.39
N PRO A 135 6.95 23.09 -0.53
CA PRO A 135 6.58 21.69 -0.75
C PRO A 135 7.82 20.81 -0.97
N ALA A 136 7.87 19.67 -0.28
CA ALA A 136 8.99 18.76 -0.39
C ALA A 136 8.87 17.86 -1.62
N GLN A 137 10.01 17.53 -2.22
CA GLN A 137 10.12 16.61 -3.35
C GLN A 137 10.76 15.32 -2.88
N ARG A 138 9.99 14.48 -2.17
CA ARG A 138 10.53 13.26 -1.54
C ARG A 138 9.91 11.95 -1.99
N THR A 139 9.01 12.00 -2.97
CA THR A 139 8.37 10.79 -3.52
C THR A 139 9.20 10.23 -4.66
N CYS A 140 9.98 9.19 -4.37
CA CYS A 140 10.79 8.44 -5.33
C CYS A 140 9.88 7.69 -6.31
N ALA A 141 10.13 7.80 -7.61
CA ALA A 141 9.20 7.30 -8.61
C ALA A 141 9.89 6.59 -9.78
N ALA A 142 9.23 5.56 -10.31
CA ALA A 142 9.54 4.94 -11.60
C ALA A 142 8.42 5.33 -12.59
N ALA A 143 8.57 6.51 -13.20
CA ALA A 143 7.49 7.21 -13.88
C ALA A 143 6.22 7.20 -13.01
N ASP A 144 5.09 6.77 -13.56
CA ASP A 144 3.80 6.60 -12.88
C ASP A 144 3.46 5.11 -12.62
N ARG A 145 4.46 4.23 -12.60
CA ARG A 145 4.31 2.77 -12.47
C ARG A 145 5.18 2.20 -11.35
N THR A 146 5.37 2.97 -10.28
CA THR A 146 6.31 2.61 -9.20
C THR A 146 5.94 1.31 -8.50
N GLY A 147 4.66 1.05 -8.27
CA GLY A 147 4.18 -0.20 -7.70
C GLY A 147 4.44 -1.42 -8.58
N HIS A 148 4.24 -1.28 -9.89
CA HIS A 148 4.59 -2.30 -10.88
C HIS A 148 6.08 -2.63 -10.83
N ALA A 149 6.93 -1.60 -10.89
CA ALA A 149 8.38 -1.75 -10.83
C ALA A 149 8.83 -2.48 -9.54
N ILE A 150 8.38 -2.01 -8.37
CA ILE A 150 8.74 -2.60 -7.07
C ILE A 150 8.27 -4.05 -6.98
N LEU A 151 7.02 -4.34 -7.36
CA LEU A 151 6.45 -5.67 -7.20
C LEU A 151 7.16 -6.71 -8.07
N HIS A 152 7.44 -6.36 -9.33
CA HIS A 152 8.19 -7.23 -10.22
C HIS A 152 9.62 -7.48 -9.74
N THR A 153 10.32 -6.42 -9.29
CA THR A 153 11.67 -6.55 -8.74
C THR A 153 11.68 -7.43 -7.49
N LEU A 154 10.79 -7.20 -6.52
CA LEU A 154 10.73 -8.01 -5.30
C LEU A 154 10.40 -9.48 -5.59
N TYR A 155 9.51 -9.75 -6.54
CA TYR A 155 9.22 -11.11 -6.96
C TYR A 155 10.46 -11.79 -7.55
N GLN A 156 11.16 -11.11 -8.48
CA GLN A 156 12.40 -11.61 -9.07
C GLN A 156 13.51 -11.84 -8.03
N GLN A 157 13.65 -10.93 -7.06
CA GLN A 157 14.62 -11.11 -5.96
C GLN A 157 14.24 -12.29 -5.07
N SER A 158 12.94 -12.47 -4.77
CA SER A 158 12.48 -13.61 -3.97
C SER A 158 12.81 -14.95 -4.63
N LEU A 159 12.73 -15.03 -5.97
CA LEU A 159 13.09 -16.23 -6.74
C LEU A 159 14.59 -16.58 -6.71
N LYS A 160 15.46 -15.66 -6.27
CA LYS A 160 16.89 -15.96 -6.08
C LYS A 160 17.19 -16.74 -4.80
N HIS A 161 16.20 -16.87 -3.92
CA HIS A 161 16.30 -17.55 -2.63
C HIS A 161 15.38 -18.78 -2.59
N ASP A 162 15.59 -19.67 -1.61
CA ASP A 162 14.81 -20.91 -1.42
C ASP A 162 13.40 -20.68 -0.82
N ALA A 163 12.78 -19.53 -1.11
CA ALA A 163 11.41 -19.25 -0.72
C ALA A 163 10.44 -20.13 -1.53
N GLN A 164 9.52 -20.83 -0.86
CA GLN A 164 8.52 -21.65 -1.53
C GLN A 164 7.21 -20.89 -1.70
N PHE A 165 6.76 -20.77 -2.95
CA PHE A 165 5.52 -20.08 -3.29
C PHE A 165 4.38 -21.07 -3.51
N PHE A 166 3.29 -20.87 -2.77
CA PHE A 166 2.01 -21.55 -2.95
C PHE A 166 1.05 -20.59 -3.64
N ILE A 167 1.09 -20.62 -4.96
CA ILE A 167 0.37 -19.70 -5.85
C ILE A 167 -1.04 -20.21 -6.08
N GLU A 168 -2.01 -19.29 -6.03
CA GLU A 168 -3.44 -19.58 -6.13
C GLU A 168 -3.95 -20.48 -4.98
N TYR A 169 -3.38 -20.25 -3.79
CA TYR A 169 -3.85 -20.80 -2.52
C TYR A 169 -4.65 -19.76 -1.76
N PHE A 170 -5.91 -20.08 -1.46
CA PHE A 170 -6.79 -19.21 -0.70
C PHE A 170 -6.73 -19.57 0.79
N ALA A 171 -6.08 -18.72 1.59
CA ALA A 171 -6.06 -18.88 3.04
C ALA A 171 -7.45 -18.69 3.64
N LEU A 172 -7.92 -19.68 4.40
CA LEU A 172 -9.27 -19.75 4.96
C LEU A 172 -9.29 -19.20 6.38
N ASP A 173 -8.46 -19.75 7.27
CA ASP A 173 -8.42 -19.41 8.68
C ASP A 173 -7.03 -19.63 9.30
N LEU A 174 -6.77 -18.87 10.37
CA LEU A 174 -5.63 -19.08 11.25
C LEU A 174 -5.85 -20.33 12.10
N ILE A 175 -4.78 -21.08 12.34
CA ILE A 175 -4.78 -22.21 13.26
C ILE A 175 -4.28 -21.71 14.61
N MET A 176 -5.19 -21.54 15.56
CA MET A 176 -4.88 -21.09 16.91
C MET A 176 -4.76 -22.30 17.85
N ASP A 177 -3.83 -22.26 18.80
CA ASP A 177 -3.80 -23.22 19.90
C ASP A 177 -4.64 -22.77 21.10
N SER A 178 -4.72 -23.62 22.12
CA SER A 178 -5.48 -23.36 23.35
C SER A 178 -4.93 -22.21 24.19
N GLU A 179 -3.68 -21.79 23.96
CA GLU A 179 -3.04 -20.67 24.64
C GLU A 179 -3.22 -19.35 23.86
N GLY A 180 -3.87 -19.40 22.70
CA GLY A 180 -4.10 -18.24 21.83
C GLY A 180 -2.95 -17.94 20.87
N ALA A 181 -1.95 -18.80 20.75
CA ALA A 181 -0.87 -18.62 19.80
C ALA A 181 -1.24 -19.13 18.40
N CYS A 182 -0.89 -18.36 17.37
CA CYS A 182 -1.03 -18.79 15.99
C CYS A 182 0.03 -19.86 15.64
N ARG A 183 -0.42 -21.01 15.16
CA ARG A 183 0.39 -22.17 14.77
C ARG A 183 0.39 -22.44 13.27
N GLY A 184 -0.22 -21.56 12.48
CA GLY A 184 -0.23 -21.63 11.03
C GLY A 184 -1.58 -21.28 10.41
N VAL A 185 -1.85 -21.85 9.23
CA VAL A 185 -2.98 -21.47 8.37
C VAL A 185 -3.56 -22.70 7.66
N LEU A 186 -4.89 -22.78 7.58
CA LEU A 186 -5.57 -23.67 6.65
C LEU A 186 -5.82 -22.93 5.34
N ALA A 187 -5.49 -23.53 4.21
CA ALA A 187 -5.73 -22.96 2.89
C ALA A 187 -6.37 -23.96 1.93
N LEU A 188 -7.08 -23.44 0.94
CA LEU A 188 -7.62 -24.17 -0.19
C LEU A 188 -6.68 -23.99 -1.39
N ASP A 189 -6.19 -25.09 -1.97
CA ASP A 189 -5.59 -25.05 -3.30
C ASP A 189 -6.72 -24.85 -4.32
N MET A 190 -6.73 -23.70 -5.00
CA MET A 190 -7.80 -23.39 -5.95
C MET A 190 -7.70 -24.16 -7.27
N SER A 191 -6.55 -24.81 -7.54
CA SER A 191 -6.34 -25.57 -8.78
C SER A 191 -7.02 -26.93 -8.77
N ASP A 192 -7.08 -27.59 -7.59
CA ASP A 192 -7.63 -28.94 -7.45
C ASP A 192 -8.68 -29.08 -6.34
N GLY A 193 -8.90 -28.04 -5.53
CA GLY A 193 -9.89 -28.01 -4.46
C GLY A 193 -9.47 -28.74 -3.17
N THR A 194 -8.20 -29.12 -3.02
CA THR A 194 -7.71 -29.79 -1.81
C THR A 194 -7.41 -28.81 -0.68
N LEU A 195 -7.48 -29.30 0.57
CA LEU A 195 -7.19 -28.51 1.75
C LEU A 195 -5.75 -28.74 2.20
N HIS A 196 -5.08 -27.67 2.60
CA HIS A 196 -3.67 -27.68 2.98
C HIS A 196 -3.51 -27.03 4.34
N LEU A 197 -2.99 -27.78 5.30
CA LEU A 197 -2.67 -27.31 6.64
C LEU A 197 -1.18 -26.95 6.68
N PHE A 198 -0.89 -25.66 6.75
CA PHE A 198 0.47 -25.15 6.90
C PHE A 198 0.75 -24.88 8.37
N ARG A 199 1.76 -25.52 8.94
CA ARG A 199 2.22 -25.32 10.32
C ARG A 199 3.54 -24.56 10.33
N ALA A 200 3.68 -23.58 11.22
CA ALA A 200 4.93 -22.84 11.39
C ALA A 200 5.11 -22.24 12.78
N HIS A 201 6.33 -21.80 13.08
CA HIS A 201 6.66 -21.07 14.31
C HIS A 201 6.14 -19.63 14.30
N GLY A 202 6.02 -19.02 13.11
CA GLY A 202 5.45 -17.69 12.93
C GLY A 202 4.63 -17.57 11.64
N THR A 203 3.58 -16.73 11.68
CA THR A 203 2.73 -16.42 10.54
C THR A 203 2.66 -14.91 10.34
N VAL A 204 3.02 -14.43 9.15
CA VAL A 204 2.96 -13.03 8.74
C VAL A 204 1.72 -12.81 7.88
N MET A 205 0.83 -11.90 8.30
CA MET A 205 -0.35 -11.53 7.53
C MET A 205 -0.06 -10.31 6.66
N ALA A 206 -0.02 -10.50 5.34
CA ALA A 206 0.27 -9.46 4.34
C ALA A 206 -0.80 -9.45 3.23
N THR A 207 -2.07 -9.62 3.62
CA THR A 207 -3.20 -9.91 2.71
C THR A 207 -3.80 -8.71 1.97
N GLY A 208 -3.31 -7.49 2.24
CA GLY A 208 -3.83 -6.25 1.65
C GLY A 208 -5.09 -5.71 2.32
N GLY A 209 -5.72 -4.73 1.69
CA GLY A 209 -6.89 -4.02 2.23
C GLY A 209 -8.25 -4.61 1.82
N TYR A 210 -9.31 -3.86 2.14
CA TYR A 210 -10.72 -4.28 1.99
C TYR A 210 -11.58 -3.31 1.17
N GLY A 211 -10.98 -2.53 0.25
CA GLY A 211 -11.70 -1.49 -0.50
C GLY A 211 -12.94 -1.99 -1.29
N ARG A 212 -13.05 -3.30 -1.55
CA ARG A 212 -14.25 -3.91 -2.16
C ARG A 212 -15.46 -4.03 -1.22
N ALA A 213 -15.35 -3.55 0.02
CA ALA A 213 -16.51 -3.27 0.84
C ALA A 213 -17.36 -2.08 0.31
N TYR A 214 -16.79 -1.25 -0.58
CA TYR A 214 -17.46 -0.10 -1.18
C TYR A 214 -17.90 -0.38 -2.62
N PHE A 215 -18.99 0.25 -3.05
CA PHE A 215 -19.54 0.09 -4.39
C PHE A 215 -18.57 0.56 -5.49
N SER A 216 -17.95 1.72 -5.29
CA SER A 216 -16.91 2.28 -6.16
C SER A 216 -15.59 2.37 -5.39
N ALA A 217 -14.54 1.78 -5.96
CA ALA A 217 -13.21 1.76 -5.35
C ALA A 217 -12.12 1.62 -6.43
N THR A 218 -10.96 2.23 -6.17
CA THR A 218 -9.74 2.03 -6.97
C THR A 218 -9.13 0.65 -6.76
N SER A 219 -9.52 -0.02 -5.67
CA SER A 219 -9.00 -1.32 -5.27
C SER A 219 -9.33 -2.41 -6.29
N ALA A 220 -8.41 -3.35 -6.50
CA ALA A 220 -8.68 -4.53 -7.31
C ALA A 220 -9.87 -5.34 -6.74
N HIS A 221 -10.51 -6.17 -7.56
CA HIS A 221 -11.58 -7.07 -7.12
C HIS A 221 -11.13 -8.04 -6.02
N THR A 222 -9.83 -8.26 -5.88
CA THR A 222 -9.20 -9.15 -4.90
C THR A 222 -8.93 -8.49 -3.55
N CYS A 223 -9.18 -7.18 -3.38
CA CYS A 223 -9.00 -6.47 -2.10
C CYS A 223 -10.24 -6.62 -1.20
N THR A 224 -10.40 -7.81 -0.62
CA THR A 224 -11.61 -8.28 0.06
C THR A 224 -11.49 -8.40 1.58
N GLY A 225 -10.37 -7.99 2.17
CA GLY A 225 -10.20 -7.99 3.63
C GLY A 225 -10.03 -9.36 4.28
N ASP A 226 -9.57 -10.37 3.53
CA ASP A 226 -9.52 -11.77 3.99
C ASP A 226 -8.74 -11.94 5.30
N GLY A 227 -7.57 -11.28 5.43
CA GLY A 227 -6.76 -11.33 6.66
C GLY A 227 -7.43 -10.72 7.87
N GLY A 228 -8.14 -9.59 7.69
CA GLY A 228 -8.96 -9.01 8.75
C GLY A 228 -10.09 -9.95 9.17
N GLY A 229 -10.74 -10.59 8.20
CA GLY A 229 -11.75 -11.62 8.45
C GLY A 229 -11.20 -12.83 9.22
N MET A 230 -10.01 -13.32 8.86
CA MET A 230 -9.32 -14.40 9.57
C MET A 230 -8.99 -14.02 11.02
N ALA A 231 -8.47 -12.80 11.24
CA ALA A 231 -8.16 -12.31 12.58
C ALA A 231 -9.42 -12.23 13.46
N LEU A 232 -10.52 -11.67 12.95
CA LEU A 232 -11.79 -11.58 13.68
C LEU A 232 -12.36 -12.97 14.02
N ARG A 233 -12.32 -13.93 13.09
CA ARG A 233 -12.77 -15.31 13.37
C ARG A 233 -11.89 -16.02 14.39
N ALA A 234 -10.61 -15.65 14.49
CA ALA A 234 -9.71 -16.10 15.54
C ALA A 234 -9.89 -15.37 16.89
N GLY A 235 -10.84 -14.42 16.98
CA GLY A 235 -11.09 -13.65 18.20
C GLY A 235 -10.09 -12.52 18.45
N LEU A 236 -9.31 -12.14 17.44
CA LEU A 236 -8.34 -11.02 17.52
C LEU A 236 -9.00 -9.69 17.11
N PRO A 237 -8.68 -8.58 17.79
CA PRO A 237 -9.23 -7.28 17.44
C PRO A 237 -8.62 -6.73 16.14
N LEU A 238 -9.39 -5.90 15.45
CA LEU A 238 -8.90 -4.98 14.42
C LEU A 238 -8.90 -3.56 15.00
N GLN A 239 -8.13 -2.66 14.41
CA GLN A 239 -7.97 -1.29 14.87
C GLN A 239 -8.30 -0.29 13.75
N ASP A 240 -8.88 0.85 14.12
CA ASP A 240 -9.10 2.03 13.25
C ASP A 240 -9.87 1.74 11.94
N MET A 241 -10.80 0.78 11.98
CA MET A 241 -11.52 0.29 10.80
C MET A 241 -12.52 1.31 10.21
N GLU A 242 -12.88 2.35 10.96
CA GLU A 242 -13.69 3.48 10.51
C GLU A 242 -12.93 4.46 9.61
N PHE A 243 -11.59 4.44 9.65
CA PHE A 243 -10.74 5.38 8.90
C PHE A 243 -10.50 4.90 7.46
N VAL A 244 -11.47 5.15 6.59
CA VAL A 244 -11.38 4.83 5.15
C VAL A 244 -10.92 6.03 4.34
N GLN A 245 -9.79 5.89 3.65
CA GLN A 245 -9.27 6.94 2.79
C GLN A 245 -9.96 6.96 1.41
N PHE A 246 -10.55 8.10 1.08
CA PHE A 246 -11.06 8.38 -0.27
C PHE A 246 -10.01 9.16 -1.05
N HIS A 247 -9.44 8.54 -2.09
CA HIS A 247 -8.47 9.23 -2.96
C HIS A 247 -9.19 10.29 -3.80
N PRO A 248 -8.66 11.54 -3.89
CA PRO A 248 -9.36 12.64 -4.54
C PRO A 248 -9.72 12.40 -6.02
N THR A 249 -8.84 11.71 -6.75
CA THR A 249 -8.93 11.58 -8.22
C THR A 249 -9.09 10.14 -8.68
N GLY A 250 -10.20 9.49 -8.30
CA GLY A 250 -10.70 8.31 -9.01
C GLY A 250 -11.45 8.73 -10.27
N ILE A 251 -11.23 8.06 -11.40
CA ILE A 251 -11.89 8.43 -12.66
C ILE A 251 -13.40 8.23 -12.54
N TYR A 252 -14.17 9.21 -13.01
CA TYR A 252 -15.62 9.14 -13.01
C TYR A 252 -16.12 7.90 -13.77
N GLY A 253 -17.16 7.25 -13.23
CA GLY A 253 -17.74 6.02 -13.79
C GLY A 253 -16.91 4.77 -13.47
N ALA A 254 -15.67 4.68 -13.96
CA ALA A 254 -14.88 3.45 -13.86
C ALA A 254 -14.15 3.24 -12.51
N GLY A 255 -13.86 4.31 -11.77
CA GLY A 255 -13.22 4.23 -10.45
C GLY A 255 -11.70 3.97 -10.46
N CYS A 256 -11.07 3.80 -11.62
CA CYS A 256 -9.62 3.68 -11.76
C CYS A 256 -8.88 4.90 -11.15
N LEU A 257 -7.78 4.63 -10.44
CA LEU A 257 -6.93 5.66 -9.86
C LEU A 257 -6.26 6.52 -10.95
N ILE A 258 -6.35 7.84 -10.82
CA ILE A 258 -5.43 8.79 -11.42
C ILE A 258 -4.49 9.30 -10.33
N THR A 259 -3.18 9.06 -10.50
CA THR A 259 -2.17 9.39 -9.49
C THR A 259 -2.25 10.83 -9.00
N GLU A 260 -2.08 11.01 -7.70
CA GLU A 260 -1.82 12.33 -7.09
C GLU A 260 -0.55 12.99 -7.65
N GLY A 261 0.35 12.19 -8.25
CA GLY A 261 1.49 12.70 -9.03
C GLY A 261 1.07 13.68 -10.13
N VAL A 262 -0.13 13.56 -10.71
CA VAL A 262 -0.63 14.55 -11.70
C VAL A 262 -0.69 15.95 -11.08
N ARG A 263 -1.15 16.06 -9.82
CA ARG A 263 -1.16 17.34 -9.08
C ARG A 263 0.25 17.73 -8.65
N GLY A 264 1.08 16.74 -8.30
CA GLY A 264 2.51 16.93 -8.02
C GLY A 264 3.29 17.55 -9.18
N GLU A 265 2.96 17.18 -10.43
CA GLU A 265 3.53 17.73 -11.66
C GLU A 265 2.81 19.01 -12.15
N GLY A 266 1.95 19.62 -11.33
CA GLY A 266 1.30 20.91 -11.63
C GLY A 266 -0.14 20.84 -12.16
N GLY A 267 -0.74 19.64 -12.22
CA GLY A 267 -2.16 19.48 -12.50
C GLY A 267 -3.04 20.17 -11.45
N MET A 268 -4.21 20.67 -11.87
CA MET A 268 -5.11 21.46 -11.03
C MET A 268 -6.53 20.93 -11.08
N LEU A 269 -7.23 20.99 -9.95
CA LEU A 269 -8.65 20.68 -9.86
C LEU A 269 -9.47 21.94 -10.18
N ARG A 270 -10.48 21.79 -11.04
CA ARG A 270 -11.40 22.87 -11.43
C ARG A 270 -12.85 22.42 -11.32
N ASN A 271 -13.73 23.33 -10.92
CA ASN A 271 -15.18 23.10 -10.93
C ASN A 271 -15.79 23.50 -12.29
N SER A 272 -17.12 23.43 -12.42
CA SER A 272 -17.84 23.75 -13.68
C SER A 272 -17.72 25.20 -14.15
N SER A 273 -17.39 26.14 -13.27
CA SER A 273 -17.09 27.53 -13.66
C SER A 273 -15.64 27.74 -14.11
N GLY A 274 -14.81 26.71 -14.03
CA GLY A 274 -13.38 26.79 -14.29
C GLY A 274 -12.54 27.34 -13.12
N GLU A 275 -13.15 27.60 -11.95
CA GLU A 275 -12.46 28.03 -10.74
C GLU A 275 -11.52 26.94 -10.22
N ARG A 276 -10.28 27.30 -9.89
CA ARG A 276 -9.35 26.44 -9.14
C ARG A 276 -9.69 26.49 -7.64
N PHE A 277 -10.77 25.84 -7.28
CA PHE A 277 -11.41 25.95 -5.96
C PHE A 277 -10.49 25.60 -4.77
N MET A 278 -9.46 24.77 -4.96
CA MET A 278 -8.53 24.44 -3.88
C MET A 278 -7.73 25.64 -3.35
N GLU A 279 -7.61 26.73 -4.12
CA GLU A 279 -7.03 27.99 -3.62
C GLU A 279 -7.87 28.63 -2.50
N ARG A 280 -9.18 28.35 -2.47
CA ARG A 280 -10.09 28.80 -1.41
C ARG A 280 -10.09 27.87 -0.20
N TYR A 281 -10.04 26.56 -0.40
CA TYR A 281 -10.08 25.59 0.71
C TYR A 281 -8.74 25.39 1.40
N ALA A 282 -7.63 25.47 0.66
CA ALA A 282 -6.28 25.28 1.19
C ALA A 282 -5.31 26.29 0.57
N PRO A 283 -5.34 27.58 0.96
CA PRO A 283 -4.61 28.64 0.26
C PRO A 283 -3.10 28.40 0.13
N SER A 284 -2.48 27.80 1.14
CA SER A 284 -1.04 27.51 1.18
C SER A 284 -0.63 26.38 0.22
N VAL A 285 -1.29 25.22 0.34
CA VAL A 285 -0.88 23.96 -0.34
C VAL A 285 -1.75 23.60 -1.55
N LYS A 286 -2.90 24.25 -1.72
CA LYS A 286 -3.82 24.12 -2.85
C LYS A 286 -4.14 22.65 -3.13
N ASP A 287 -3.95 22.19 -4.37
CA ASP A 287 -4.22 20.83 -4.82
C ASP A 287 -3.33 19.77 -4.15
N LEU A 288 -2.25 20.17 -3.46
CA LEU A 288 -1.37 19.27 -2.68
C LEU A 288 -1.74 19.24 -1.18
N ALA A 289 -2.92 19.69 -0.80
CA ALA A 289 -3.46 19.47 0.53
C ALA A 289 -3.61 17.96 0.86
N PRO A 290 -3.69 17.58 2.15
CA PRO A 290 -4.01 16.23 2.56
C PRO A 290 -5.29 15.69 1.89
N ARG A 291 -5.30 14.39 1.59
CA ARG A 291 -6.32 13.75 0.75
C ARG A 291 -7.73 13.92 1.29
N ASP A 292 -7.90 13.81 2.60
CA ASP A 292 -9.17 13.97 3.28
C ASP A 292 -9.74 15.38 3.09
N MET A 293 -8.89 16.42 3.14
CA MET A 293 -9.29 17.80 2.85
C MET A 293 -9.69 17.99 1.39
N VAL A 294 -8.88 17.49 0.43
CA VAL A 294 -9.17 17.62 -1.00
C VAL A 294 -10.45 16.87 -1.37
N SER A 295 -10.64 15.65 -0.87
CA SER A 295 -11.84 14.84 -1.13
C SER A 295 -13.10 15.48 -0.54
N ARG A 296 -13.02 16.09 0.66
CA ARG A 296 -14.14 16.86 1.22
C ARG A 296 -14.44 18.12 0.40
N ALA A 297 -13.42 18.85 -0.04
CA ALA A 297 -13.60 20.03 -0.89
C ALA A 297 -14.28 19.69 -2.23
N LEU A 298 -13.83 18.64 -2.93
CA LEU A 298 -14.49 18.11 -4.13
C LEU A 298 -15.96 17.79 -3.87
N THR A 299 -16.24 17.09 -2.78
CA THR A 299 -17.61 16.71 -2.40
C THR A 299 -18.50 17.93 -2.12
N ILE A 300 -17.97 18.97 -1.48
CA ILE A 300 -18.68 20.23 -1.22
C ILE A 300 -18.98 20.96 -2.54
N GLU A 301 -18.00 21.07 -3.45
CA GLU A 301 -18.22 21.69 -4.76
C GLU A 301 -19.35 21.01 -5.54
N ILE A 302 -19.40 19.67 -5.54
CA ILE A 302 -20.46 18.91 -6.19
C ILE A 302 -21.82 19.17 -5.50
N ARG A 303 -21.87 19.05 -4.16
CA ARG A 303 -23.11 19.23 -3.38
C ARG A 303 -23.70 20.62 -3.50
N GLU A 304 -22.86 21.64 -3.68
CA GLU A 304 -23.30 23.02 -3.87
C GLU A 304 -23.57 23.35 -5.35
N GLY A 305 -23.70 22.34 -6.22
CA GLY A 305 -24.12 22.49 -7.60
C GLY A 305 -23.06 23.09 -8.52
N ARG A 306 -21.78 22.97 -8.15
CA ARG A 306 -20.62 23.40 -8.95
C ARG A 306 -19.85 22.25 -9.57
N GLY A 307 -20.28 20.99 -9.39
CA GLY A 307 -19.71 19.83 -10.09
C GLY A 307 -19.83 19.91 -11.61
N VAL A 308 -19.06 19.08 -12.32
CA VAL A 308 -19.03 19.05 -13.80
C VAL A 308 -19.99 18.00 -14.36
N GLY A 309 -20.11 17.92 -15.69
CA GLY A 309 -21.03 16.99 -16.37
C GLY A 309 -22.48 17.51 -16.45
N PRO A 310 -23.36 16.85 -17.23
CA PRO A 310 -24.72 17.33 -17.48
C PRO A 310 -25.58 17.52 -16.23
N LYS A 311 -25.33 16.72 -15.19
CA LYS A 311 -26.06 16.76 -13.91
C LYS A 311 -25.30 17.48 -12.79
N LYS A 312 -24.10 18.00 -13.07
CA LYS A 312 -23.20 18.63 -12.09
C LYS A 312 -22.82 17.73 -10.91
N ASP A 313 -22.73 16.43 -11.15
CA ASP A 313 -22.50 15.37 -10.16
C ASP A 313 -21.16 14.65 -10.34
N HIS A 314 -20.24 15.24 -11.13
CA HIS A 314 -18.87 14.77 -11.34
C HIS A 314 -17.86 15.68 -10.64
#